data_AF-A0A1L7R814-F1
#
_entry.id   AF-A0A1L7R814-F1
#
_cell.length_a   1.000
_cell.length_b   1.000
_cell.length_c   1.000
_cell.angle_alpha   90.00
_cell.angle_beta   90.00
_cell.angle_gamma   90.00
#
_symmetry.space_group_name_H-M   'P 1'
#
loop_
_entity.id
_entity.type
_entity.pdbx_description
1 polymer ?
#
loop_
_entity_poly.entity_id
_entity_poly.type
_entity_poly.pdbx_seq_one_letter_code
_entity_poly.pdbx_strand_id
1 'polypeptide(L)'
;MSGPDALSRDAPAASGFAQSAPACGNIAAMSRPADRPTRRSPQSRTRHTAADHRAARGTSARSRSTPPRGTRLARAARAGARGHGSRRRRGGRRHPRRLGPVGIFLTAFLTTLLVGLLVINAVETAPASPTPTAATRPTAIARDMTGFDAEHIIDDDVFYDSSAMTATEVAAFIDTVNAGCQSGVDGTPCLADATFDTEDRQASTACPGGYTATTGETAAEVISQVATSCDINPRVLLVLLQKEQGLLTASGLTLNESRYQAATGYACPDGQECDPEYAGFFRQLYGAASQFQTYRLDPAGFQVVAGTTTQLAYSPNALCGSGELTPANQATAGLYNYTPYLANTAAADGGDDCTSWGNWNFYGYYRTLFGDPTPSTAD
;
A
#
# COMPACT_ATOMS: atom_id res chain seq x y z
N MET A 1 8.46 25.19 -49.15
CA MET A 1 7.48 24.10 -49.29
C MET A 1 6.89 23.85 -47.92
N SER A 2 5.58 23.86 -47.87
CA SER A 2 4.73 24.00 -46.69
C SER A 2 4.67 22.73 -45.84
N GLY A 3 4.49 22.88 -44.51
CA GLY A 3 3.67 21.92 -43.74
C GLY A 3 2.19 22.03 -44.14
N PRO A 4 1.23 21.27 -43.56
CA PRO A 4 1.15 20.79 -42.17
C PRO A 4 0.73 19.27 -42.14
N ASP A 5 0.46 18.54 -41.06
CA ASP A 5 -0.58 18.68 -40.04
C ASP A 5 -0.39 17.67 -38.90
N ALA A 6 -0.84 18.06 -37.72
CA ALA A 6 -0.91 17.30 -36.48
C ALA A 6 -2.03 16.24 -36.50
N LEU A 7 -1.82 15.13 -35.78
CA LEU A 7 -2.91 14.35 -35.20
C LEU A 7 -2.51 13.87 -33.80
N SER A 8 -2.83 14.73 -32.83
CA SER A 8 -3.04 14.39 -31.43
C SER A 8 -4.13 13.30 -31.34
N ARG A 9 -3.87 12.20 -30.64
CA ARG A 9 -4.91 11.28 -30.20
C ARG A 9 -4.99 11.33 -28.69
N ASP A 10 -6.01 12.04 -28.23
CA ASP A 10 -6.48 12.09 -26.86
C ASP A 10 -6.84 10.68 -26.38
N ALA A 11 -6.16 10.20 -25.34
CA ALA A 11 -6.61 9.07 -24.54
C ALA A 11 -7.69 9.58 -23.56
N PRO A 12 -8.86 8.93 -23.46
CA PRO A 12 -9.90 9.39 -22.56
C PRO A 12 -9.51 9.14 -21.11
N ALA A 13 -9.73 10.16 -20.28
CA ALA A 13 -9.63 10.11 -18.83
C ALA A 13 -10.52 8.98 -18.27
N ALA A 14 -9.89 7.99 -17.64
CA ALA A 14 -10.57 7.00 -16.81
C ALA A 14 -11.01 7.69 -15.52
N SER A 15 -12.27 8.11 -15.50
CA SER A 15 -13.03 8.52 -14.33
C SER A 15 -12.96 7.47 -13.23
N GLY A 16 -12.75 7.96 -12.00
CA GLY A 16 -12.42 7.17 -10.83
C GLY A 16 -13.43 6.09 -10.45
N PHE A 17 -12.86 4.96 -10.04
CA PHE A 17 -13.45 4.07 -9.07
C PHE A 17 -12.51 4.04 -7.87
N ALA A 18 -13.03 4.42 -6.71
CA ALA A 18 -12.40 4.15 -5.44
C ALA A 18 -12.21 2.64 -5.34
N GLN A 19 -10.97 2.18 -5.46
CA GLN A 19 -10.62 0.79 -5.16
C GLN A 19 -10.85 0.58 -3.67
N SER A 20 -11.88 -0.20 -3.37
CA SER A 20 -12.06 -0.83 -2.07
C SER A 20 -10.74 -1.49 -1.68
N ALA A 21 -10.29 -1.29 -0.45
CA ALA A 21 -9.13 -1.97 0.09
C ALA A 21 -9.24 -3.49 -0.18
N PRO A 22 -8.17 -4.16 -0.65
CA PRO A 22 -8.22 -5.59 -0.87
C PRO A 22 -8.51 -6.26 0.47
N ALA A 23 -9.49 -7.16 0.47
CA ALA A 23 -9.67 -8.11 1.56
C ALA A 23 -8.35 -8.88 1.74
N CYS A 24 -7.93 -9.09 2.99
CA CYS A 24 -6.77 -9.90 3.32
C CYS A 24 -6.86 -11.20 2.54
N GLY A 25 -5.84 -11.47 1.71
CA GLY A 25 -5.77 -12.70 0.95
C GLY A 25 -5.68 -13.85 1.93
N ASN A 26 -6.48 -14.89 1.69
CA ASN A 26 -6.64 -15.99 2.62
C ASN A 26 -5.27 -16.58 3.03
N ILE A 27 -4.88 -16.51 4.30
CA ILE A 27 -3.73 -17.20 4.86
C ILE A 27 -4.24 -18.52 5.45
N ALA A 28 -3.82 -19.64 4.83
CA ALA A 28 -4.12 -20.96 5.35
C ALA A 28 -3.67 -21.08 6.82
N ALA A 29 -4.57 -21.57 7.68
CA ALA A 29 -4.31 -21.78 9.10
C ALA A 29 -3.01 -22.57 9.31
N MET A 30 -2.04 -21.92 9.97
CA MET A 30 -0.77 -22.54 10.33
C MET A 30 -1.02 -23.76 11.23
N SER A 31 -0.78 -24.96 10.69
CA SER A 31 -0.87 -26.19 11.46
C SER A 31 0.38 -26.32 12.34
N ARG A 32 0.18 -26.31 13.66
CA ARG A 32 1.22 -26.62 14.66
C ARG A 32 1.85 -28.00 14.36
N PRO A 33 3.18 -28.18 14.49
CA PRO A 33 3.75 -29.51 14.64
C PRO A 33 3.22 -30.12 15.93
N ALA A 34 2.58 -31.29 15.84
CA ALA A 34 2.10 -32.02 16.99
C ALA A 34 3.29 -32.49 17.85
N ASP A 35 3.28 -32.12 19.14
CA ASP A 35 4.14 -32.71 20.15
C ASP A 35 3.97 -34.24 20.14
N ARG A 36 5.07 -34.95 19.90
CA ARG A 36 5.09 -36.41 19.79
C ARG A 36 4.99 -37.02 21.20
N PRO A 37 3.91 -37.76 21.57
CA PRO A 37 3.82 -38.32 22.91
C PRO A 37 4.69 -39.57 23.02
N THR A 38 5.52 -39.60 24.06
CA THR A 38 6.26 -40.79 24.49
C THR A 38 5.32 -41.95 24.85
N ARG A 39 5.69 -43.12 24.36
CA ARG A 39 5.07 -44.45 24.46
C ARG A 39 4.74 -44.89 25.90
N ARG A 40 3.47 -45.17 26.20
CA ARG A 40 3.03 -46.14 27.23
C ARG A 40 1.75 -46.89 26.79
N SER A 41 1.77 -48.21 26.93
CA SER A 41 0.68 -49.14 26.61
C SER A 41 -0.24 -49.41 27.85
N PRO A 42 -1.24 -50.32 27.79
CA PRO A 42 -2.65 -49.95 27.60
C PRO A 42 -3.55 -50.43 28.74
N GLN A 43 -4.72 -49.82 28.96
CA GLN A 43 -5.78 -50.47 29.74
C GLN A 43 -7.21 -49.97 29.41
N SER A 44 -8.05 -50.96 29.08
CA SER A 44 -9.50 -51.10 29.35
C SER A 44 -10.53 -50.07 28.85
N ARG A 45 -11.25 -50.51 27.81
CA ARG A 45 -12.74 -50.60 27.67
C ARG A 45 -13.60 -49.66 28.55
N THR A 46 -14.47 -48.88 27.89
CA THR A 46 -15.95 -49.09 27.91
C THR A 46 -16.65 -48.30 26.81
N ARG A 47 -17.67 -48.92 26.21
CA ARG A 47 -18.60 -48.39 25.20
C ARG A 47 -19.69 -47.55 25.87
N HIS A 48 -20.16 -46.48 25.22
CA HIS A 48 -21.58 -46.09 25.24
C HIS A 48 -22.00 -45.43 23.90
N THR A 49 -23.21 -45.78 23.49
CA THR A 49 -23.99 -45.52 22.27
C THR A 49 -24.61 -44.10 22.27
N ALA A 50 -24.72 -43.40 21.12
CA ALA A 50 -25.93 -43.14 20.28
C ALA A 50 -27.18 -42.63 21.06
N ALA A 51 -28.01 -41.66 20.66
CA ALA A 51 -28.29 -40.95 19.42
C ALA A 51 -29.23 -39.73 19.68
N ASP A 52 -29.39 -38.89 18.65
CA ASP A 52 -30.58 -38.14 18.20
C ASP A 52 -31.38 -37.21 19.13
N HIS A 53 -31.53 -35.94 18.69
CA HIS A 53 -32.85 -35.29 18.62
C HIS A 53 -32.92 -34.24 17.48
N ARG A 54 -33.91 -34.44 16.60
CA ARG A 54 -34.33 -33.54 15.52
C ARG A 54 -35.46 -32.59 15.98
N ALA A 55 -35.41 -31.38 15.42
CA ALA A 55 -36.50 -30.56 14.86
C ALA A 55 -37.56 -29.93 15.78
N ALA A 56 -37.67 -28.60 15.66
CA ALA A 56 -38.93 -27.86 15.75
C ALA A 56 -38.97 -26.74 14.68
N ARG A 57 -40.08 -26.68 13.93
CA ARG A 57 -40.44 -25.68 12.90
C ARG A 57 -41.62 -24.84 13.40
N GLY A 58 -41.68 -23.60 12.93
CA GLY A 58 -42.83 -22.68 12.99
C GLY A 58 -42.32 -21.26 13.19
N THR A 59 -42.75 -20.17 12.57
CA THR A 59 -43.87 -19.77 11.67
C THR A 59 -43.45 -18.38 11.15
N SER A 60 -43.75 -17.92 9.94
CA SER A 60 -44.96 -17.14 9.61
C SER A 60 -44.71 -16.35 8.31
N ALA A 61 -45.78 -16.09 7.57
CA ALA A 61 -45.85 -15.48 6.25
C ALA A 61 -45.96 -13.94 6.30
N ARG A 62 -45.57 -13.25 5.21
CA ARG A 62 -46.48 -12.41 4.39
C ARG A 62 -45.84 -11.82 3.13
N SER A 63 -46.72 -11.37 2.26
CA SER A 63 -46.64 -11.26 0.81
C SER A 63 -46.51 -9.83 0.27
N ARG A 64 -45.75 -9.72 -0.84
CA ARG A 64 -46.00 -8.99 -2.11
C ARG A 64 -46.65 -7.59 -2.09
N SER A 65 -46.00 -6.64 -2.77
CA SER A 65 -46.55 -5.97 -3.97
C SER A 65 -45.49 -5.11 -4.70
N THR A 66 -45.59 -5.14 -6.03
CA THR A 66 -44.87 -4.39 -7.10
C THR A 66 -45.97 -3.91 -8.08
N PRO A 67 -45.73 -3.21 -9.23
CA PRO A 67 -44.65 -2.34 -9.71
C PRO A 67 -45.24 -1.01 -10.32
N PRO A 68 -44.83 -0.47 -11.50
CA PRO A 68 -43.93 0.69 -11.62
C PRO A 68 -44.51 1.88 -12.42
N ARG A 69 -43.76 2.99 -12.53
CA ARG A 69 -44.07 4.13 -13.43
C ARG A 69 -42.96 4.34 -14.47
N GLY A 70 -43.36 4.51 -15.72
CA GLY A 70 -42.49 4.72 -16.88
C GLY A 70 -42.31 6.18 -17.30
N THR A 71 -41.18 6.41 -17.97
CA THR A 71 -40.87 7.25 -19.16
C THR A 71 -41.71 8.51 -19.48
N ARG A 72 -41.03 9.65 -19.72
CA ARG A 72 -40.82 10.32 -21.05
C ARG A 72 -40.44 11.81 -20.94
N LEU A 73 -39.29 12.15 -21.53
CA LEU A 73 -39.00 13.17 -22.55
C LEU A 73 -39.67 14.58 -22.56
N ALA A 74 -38.80 15.60 -22.68
CA ALA A 74 -38.71 16.62 -23.75
C ALA A 74 -39.00 18.12 -23.46
N ARG A 75 -38.07 18.95 -23.98
CA ARG A 75 -38.23 20.27 -24.68
C ARG A 75 -38.72 21.49 -23.85
N ALA A 76 -38.39 22.75 -24.14
CA ALA A 76 -37.59 23.42 -25.17
C ALA A 76 -37.35 24.92 -24.79
N ALA A 77 -36.27 25.47 -25.35
CA ALA A 77 -36.08 26.81 -25.95
C ALA A 77 -36.71 28.10 -25.36
N ARG A 78 -35.87 29.13 -25.22
CA ARG A 78 -36.21 30.52 -25.54
C ARG A 78 -35.12 31.16 -26.39
N ALA A 79 -35.55 31.94 -27.38
CA ALA A 79 -34.78 32.56 -28.44
C ALA A 79 -35.01 34.08 -28.48
N GLY A 80 -34.02 34.80 -29.04
CA GLY A 80 -34.16 36.11 -29.70
C GLY A 80 -33.89 37.36 -28.86
N ALA A 81 -33.42 38.50 -29.38
CA ALA A 81 -32.88 38.86 -30.69
C ALA A 81 -32.41 40.34 -30.67
N ARG A 82 -31.27 40.62 -31.33
CA ARG A 82 -30.95 41.75 -32.26
C ARG A 82 -30.88 43.23 -31.82
N GLY A 83 -29.86 43.92 -32.36
CA GLY A 83 -29.84 45.37 -32.61
C GLY A 83 -28.50 45.93 -33.13
N HIS A 84 -28.38 46.13 -34.46
CA HIS A 84 -27.33 46.87 -35.20
C HIS A 84 -27.40 48.40 -34.94
N GLY A 85 -26.46 49.31 -35.27
CA GLY A 85 -25.30 49.34 -36.17
C GLY A 85 -24.54 50.70 -36.01
N SER A 86 -23.24 50.77 -36.35
CA SER A 86 -22.66 51.35 -37.59
C SER A 86 -22.32 52.86 -37.62
N ARG A 87 -21.00 53.16 -37.58
CA ARG A 87 -20.15 53.99 -38.51
C ARG A 87 -20.51 55.49 -38.73
N ARG A 88 -19.62 56.48 -38.97
CA ARG A 88 -18.31 56.56 -39.69
C ARG A 88 -17.70 58.00 -39.55
N ARG A 89 -16.35 58.10 -39.55
CA ARG A 89 -15.36 59.04 -40.20
C ARG A 89 -15.83 60.45 -40.68
N ARG A 90 -15.04 61.55 -40.72
CA ARG A 90 -13.63 61.89 -41.10
C ARG A 90 -13.49 63.43 -40.86
N GLY A 91 -12.40 64.06 -40.39
CA GLY A 91 -11.14 64.38 -41.09
C GLY A 91 -10.96 65.92 -41.30
N GLY A 92 -9.76 66.48 -41.06
CA GLY A 92 -9.41 67.86 -41.46
C GLY A 92 -8.13 68.44 -40.81
N ARG A 93 -7.16 68.89 -41.64
CA ARG A 93 -5.86 69.53 -41.28
C ARG A 93 -5.92 71.06 -41.42
N ARG A 94 -5.08 71.82 -40.68
CA ARG A 94 -4.21 72.96 -41.15
C ARG A 94 -3.43 73.65 -39.98
N HIS A 95 -2.21 74.09 -40.30
CA HIS A 95 -1.16 74.80 -39.50
C HIS A 95 -1.52 76.26 -39.11
N PRO A 96 -0.59 77.13 -38.63
CA PRO A 96 0.46 77.07 -37.57
C PRO A 96 0.25 78.19 -36.51
N ARG A 97 0.94 78.20 -35.34
CA ARG A 97 1.19 79.42 -34.53
C ARG A 97 2.15 79.21 -33.34
N ARG A 98 3.29 79.92 -33.41
CA ARG A 98 4.11 80.61 -32.40
C ARG A 98 4.20 80.05 -30.95
N LEU A 99 5.44 79.83 -30.50
CA LEU A 99 5.82 79.54 -29.12
C LEU A 99 5.36 80.64 -28.15
N GLY A 100 4.63 80.23 -27.11
CA GLY A 100 4.35 80.99 -25.89
C GLY A 100 4.78 80.18 -24.65
N PRO A 101 4.79 80.77 -23.44
CA PRO A 101 5.48 80.26 -22.25
C PRO A 101 4.76 79.08 -21.56
N VAL A 102 4.06 78.25 -22.35
CA VAL A 102 3.43 77.00 -21.94
C VAL A 102 4.35 75.80 -22.24
N GLY A 103 5.39 75.99 -23.06
CA GLY A 103 6.36 74.95 -23.45
C GLY A 103 7.36 74.51 -22.37
N ILE A 104 7.44 75.20 -21.23
CA ILE A 104 8.34 74.84 -20.12
C ILE A 104 7.63 73.91 -19.11
N PHE A 105 6.30 73.93 -19.03
CA PHE A 105 5.56 73.02 -18.15
C PHE A 105 5.18 71.69 -18.81
N LEU A 106 5.15 71.61 -20.14
CA LEU A 106 4.90 70.35 -20.86
C LEU A 106 6.14 69.44 -20.96
N THR A 107 7.35 70.00 -20.92
CA THR A 107 8.60 69.21 -20.91
C THR A 107 8.91 68.61 -19.53
N ALA A 108 8.52 69.28 -18.45
CA ALA A 108 8.58 68.71 -17.10
C ALA A 108 7.51 67.61 -16.87
N PHE A 109 6.33 67.72 -17.49
CA PHE A 109 5.28 66.70 -17.38
C PHE A 109 5.53 65.48 -18.28
N LEU A 110 6.09 65.66 -19.49
CA LEU A 110 6.46 64.54 -20.37
C LEU A 110 7.72 63.79 -19.92
N THR A 111 8.69 64.45 -19.28
CA THR A 111 9.86 63.77 -18.71
C THR A 111 9.52 63.00 -17.43
N THR A 112 8.60 63.50 -16.59
CA THR A 112 8.07 62.73 -15.46
C THR A 112 7.15 61.58 -15.89
N LEU A 113 6.39 61.72 -17.00
CA LEU A 113 5.62 60.60 -17.57
C LEU A 113 6.49 59.56 -18.30
N LEU A 114 7.60 59.96 -18.96
CA LEU A 114 8.52 59.00 -19.58
C LEU A 114 9.44 58.29 -18.58
N VAL A 115 9.88 58.97 -17.51
CA VAL A 115 10.60 58.31 -16.40
C VAL A 115 9.64 57.46 -15.56
N GLY A 116 8.37 57.88 -15.42
CA GLY A 116 7.31 57.06 -14.81
C GLY A 116 6.93 55.82 -15.64
N LEU A 117 7.01 55.86 -16.97
CA LEU A 117 6.75 54.69 -17.83
C LEU A 117 7.97 53.79 -18.06
N LEU A 118 9.18 54.23 -17.74
CA LEU A 118 10.39 53.40 -17.83
C LEU A 118 10.74 52.64 -16.54
N VAL A 119 10.02 52.90 -15.44
CA VAL A 119 10.21 52.19 -14.15
C VAL A 119 9.16 51.07 -13.94
N ILE A 120 8.23 50.86 -14.87
CA ILE A 120 7.15 49.85 -14.71
C ILE A 120 7.49 48.47 -15.33
N ASN A 121 8.65 48.29 -15.96
CA ASN A 121 9.00 47.02 -16.64
C ASN A 121 10.11 46.20 -15.97
N ALA A 122 10.19 46.17 -14.64
CA ALA A 122 11.10 45.24 -13.95
C ALA A 122 10.60 44.77 -12.57
N VAL A 123 9.28 44.71 -12.36
CA VAL A 123 8.75 43.77 -11.36
C VAL A 123 8.31 42.55 -12.13
N GLU A 124 9.30 41.74 -12.48
CA GLU A 124 9.08 40.34 -12.83
C GLU A 124 8.54 39.70 -11.54
N THR A 125 7.23 39.77 -11.34
CA THR A 125 6.56 38.95 -10.34
C THR A 125 6.82 37.52 -10.78
N ALA A 126 7.88 36.93 -10.23
CA ALA A 126 8.09 35.49 -10.30
C ALA A 126 6.73 34.85 -9.96
N PRO A 127 6.20 33.96 -10.82
CA PRO A 127 5.00 33.22 -10.44
C PRO A 127 5.34 32.57 -9.10
N ALA A 128 4.58 32.92 -8.06
CA ALA A 128 4.73 32.28 -6.76
C ALA A 128 4.70 30.78 -7.06
N SER A 129 5.82 30.09 -6.78
CA SER A 129 5.86 28.64 -6.86
C SER A 129 4.64 28.15 -6.09
N PRO A 130 3.78 27.29 -6.66
CA PRO A 130 2.63 26.79 -5.93
C PRO A 130 3.17 26.23 -4.61
N THR A 131 2.78 26.85 -3.49
CA THR A 131 3.12 26.31 -2.18
C THR A 131 2.68 24.85 -2.19
N PRO A 132 3.55 23.88 -1.86
CA PRO A 132 3.15 22.48 -1.87
C PRO A 132 1.90 22.37 -1.00
N THR A 133 0.76 22.04 -1.59
CA THR A 133 -0.43 21.68 -0.82
C THR A 133 -0.02 20.49 0.03
N ALA A 134 -0.03 20.65 1.35
CA ALA A 134 0.33 19.57 2.26
C ALA A 134 -0.50 18.33 1.92
N ALA A 135 0.19 17.21 1.68
CA ALA A 135 -0.46 15.94 1.42
C ALA A 135 -1.43 15.64 2.57
N THR A 136 -2.67 15.29 2.24
CA THR A 136 -3.73 15.02 3.23
C THR A 136 -3.85 13.52 3.52
N ARG A 137 -3.03 12.70 2.84
CA ARG A 137 -2.94 11.25 2.99
C ARG A 137 -1.62 10.75 2.39
N PRO A 138 -1.06 9.62 2.89
CA PRO A 138 0.03 8.90 2.23
C PRO A 138 -0.27 8.57 0.78
N THR A 139 0.75 8.62 -0.06
CA THR A 139 0.64 8.21 -1.47
C THR A 139 0.57 6.69 -1.55
N ALA A 140 -0.34 6.16 -2.35
CA ALA A 140 -0.41 4.72 -2.59
C ALA A 140 0.87 4.21 -3.26
N ILE A 141 1.41 3.10 -2.78
CA ILE A 141 2.62 2.49 -3.33
C ILE A 141 2.24 1.66 -4.56
N ALA A 142 2.67 2.09 -5.75
CA ALA A 142 2.57 1.27 -6.95
C ALA A 142 3.56 0.10 -6.86
N ARG A 143 3.20 -1.07 -7.39
CA ARG A 143 4.07 -2.27 -7.39
C ARG A 143 4.91 -2.29 -8.66
N ASP A 144 6.22 -2.53 -8.55
CA ASP A 144 7.11 -2.79 -9.68
C ASP A 144 7.37 -4.30 -9.81
N MET A 145 6.82 -4.91 -10.87
CA MET A 145 6.96 -6.34 -11.12
C MET A 145 8.09 -6.67 -12.10
N THR A 146 8.93 -5.70 -12.46
CA THR A 146 10.06 -5.90 -13.37
C THR A 146 10.99 -6.97 -12.80
N GLY A 147 11.25 -8.04 -13.56
CA GLY A 147 12.14 -9.12 -13.12
C GLY A 147 11.54 -10.08 -12.10
N PHE A 148 10.22 -10.06 -11.88
CA PHE A 148 9.57 -11.02 -11.00
C PHE A 148 9.81 -12.46 -11.48
N ASP A 149 10.35 -13.26 -10.58
CA ASP A 149 10.48 -14.70 -10.69
C ASP A 149 9.84 -15.35 -9.46
N ALA A 150 8.86 -16.22 -9.68
CA ALA A 150 8.19 -16.94 -8.60
C ALA A 150 9.16 -17.90 -7.88
N GLU A 151 10.14 -18.45 -8.59
CA GLU A 151 11.14 -19.36 -8.02
C GLU A 151 12.27 -18.59 -7.32
N HIS A 152 12.41 -17.28 -7.54
CA HIS A 152 13.45 -16.46 -6.92
C HIS A 152 12.93 -15.04 -6.60
N ILE A 153 12.26 -14.89 -5.46
CA ILE A 153 11.61 -13.63 -5.07
C ILE A 153 12.62 -12.62 -4.49
N ILE A 154 13.58 -13.10 -3.73
CA ILE A 154 14.56 -12.29 -2.99
C ILE A 154 15.74 -13.16 -2.57
N ASP A 155 16.94 -12.60 -2.62
CA ASP A 155 18.17 -13.28 -2.21
C ASP A 155 18.21 -13.52 -0.70
N ASP A 156 18.82 -14.62 -0.26
CA ASP A 156 19.05 -14.90 1.16
C ASP A 156 19.88 -13.79 1.83
N ASP A 157 20.94 -13.32 1.16
CA ASP A 157 21.81 -12.26 1.67
C ASP A 157 21.08 -10.92 1.78
N VAL A 158 20.02 -10.69 1.01
CA VAL A 158 19.16 -9.51 1.16
C VAL A 158 18.14 -9.74 2.27
N PHE A 159 17.50 -10.90 2.33
CA PHE A 159 16.42 -11.17 3.29
C PHE A 159 16.88 -11.19 4.75
N TYR A 160 18.08 -11.72 4.99
CA TYR A 160 18.65 -11.91 6.33
C TYR A 160 19.70 -10.86 6.71
N ASP A 161 19.84 -9.77 5.95
CA ASP A 161 20.72 -8.64 6.29
C ASP A 161 20.04 -7.68 7.29
N SER A 162 20.18 -7.98 8.59
CA SER A 162 19.69 -7.12 9.67
C SER A 162 20.35 -5.74 9.72
N SER A 163 21.47 -5.53 9.01
CA SER A 163 22.19 -4.25 8.98
C SER A 163 21.74 -3.31 7.87
N ALA A 164 20.80 -3.74 7.01
CA ALA A 164 20.39 -3.00 5.82
C ALA A 164 19.76 -1.62 6.09
N MET A 165 19.24 -1.38 7.29
CA MET A 165 18.80 -0.06 7.76
C MET A 165 19.02 0.09 9.27
N THR A 166 19.52 1.24 9.68
CA THR A 166 19.54 1.69 11.07
C THR A 166 18.15 2.16 11.53
N ALA A 167 17.94 2.26 12.85
CA ALA A 167 16.68 2.80 13.42
C ALA A 167 16.34 4.19 12.86
N THR A 168 17.34 5.06 12.68
CA THR A 168 17.15 6.40 12.10
C THR A 168 16.72 6.35 10.63
N GLU A 169 17.28 5.43 9.84
CA GLU A 169 16.87 5.24 8.44
C GLU A 169 15.46 4.66 8.35
N VAL A 170 15.08 3.75 9.26
CA VAL A 170 13.71 3.23 9.34
C VAL A 170 12.73 4.35 9.68
N ALA A 171 13.05 5.20 10.67
CA ALA A 171 12.21 6.35 11.02
C ALA A 171 12.04 7.30 9.84
N ALA A 172 13.14 7.72 9.20
CA ALA A 172 13.09 8.62 8.06
C ALA A 172 12.31 8.04 6.86
N PHE A 173 12.42 6.72 6.64
CA PHE A 173 11.63 6.02 5.63
C PHE A 173 10.14 6.05 5.97
N ILE A 174 9.76 5.70 7.20
CA ILE A 174 8.37 5.73 7.66
C ILE A 174 7.81 7.15 7.53
N ASP A 175 8.53 8.17 7.98
CA ASP A 175 8.11 9.58 7.87
C ASP A 175 7.83 9.99 6.42
N THR A 176 8.69 9.53 5.50
CA THR A 176 8.55 9.83 4.07
C THR A 176 7.32 9.16 3.47
N VAL A 177 7.14 7.85 3.70
CA VAL A 177 6.02 7.08 3.12
C VAL A 177 4.69 7.46 3.78
N ASN A 178 4.71 7.74 5.08
CA ASN A 178 3.55 8.08 5.89
C ASN A 178 3.21 9.59 5.84
N ALA A 179 3.94 10.38 5.04
CA ALA A 179 3.71 11.82 4.90
C ALA A 179 2.24 12.14 4.55
N GLY A 180 1.65 13.04 5.34
CA GLY A 180 0.24 13.40 5.21
C GLY A 180 -0.74 12.43 5.90
N CYS A 181 -0.25 11.47 6.68
CA CYS A 181 -1.10 10.62 7.48
C CYS A 181 -2.00 11.42 8.43
N GLN A 182 -3.18 10.84 8.67
CA GLN A 182 -4.19 11.33 9.61
C GLN A 182 -4.53 10.16 10.51
N SER A 183 -4.65 10.42 11.82
CA SER A 183 -5.06 9.40 12.79
C SER A 183 -6.38 8.74 12.39
N GLY A 184 -6.55 7.50 12.83
CA GLY A 184 -7.79 6.76 12.72
C GLY A 184 -8.96 7.50 13.36
N VAL A 185 -10.18 7.22 12.89
CA VAL A 185 -11.40 7.81 13.49
C VAL A 185 -11.62 7.40 14.94
N ASP A 186 -11.00 6.30 15.36
CA ASP A 186 -10.96 5.78 16.73
C ASP A 186 -9.82 6.37 17.56
N GLY A 187 -9.03 7.29 17.01
CA GLY A 187 -7.86 7.88 17.66
C GLY A 187 -6.55 7.13 17.43
N THR A 188 -6.55 6.06 16.64
CA THR A 188 -5.35 5.28 16.32
C THR A 188 -4.27 6.18 15.69
N PRO A 189 -3.05 6.26 16.26
CA PRO A 189 -2.00 7.12 15.73
C PRO A 189 -1.45 6.59 14.40
N CYS A 190 -0.94 7.52 13.57
CA CYS A 190 -0.18 7.21 12.37
C CYS A 190 1.08 6.40 12.70
N LEU A 191 1.57 5.57 11.79
CA LEU A 191 2.71 4.69 12.05
C LEU A 191 3.97 5.47 12.49
N ALA A 192 4.17 6.66 11.92
CA ALA A 192 5.26 7.57 12.30
C ALA A 192 5.16 8.10 13.75
N ASP A 193 3.94 8.24 14.27
CA ASP A 193 3.67 8.80 15.60
C ASP A 193 3.31 7.72 16.64
N ALA A 194 3.07 6.49 16.20
CA ALA A 194 2.63 5.39 17.04
C ALA A 194 3.76 4.95 17.98
N THR A 195 3.38 4.65 19.21
CA THR A 195 4.28 4.08 20.21
C THR A 195 3.70 2.78 20.75
N PHE A 196 4.58 1.88 21.14
CA PHE A 196 4.24 0.52 21.53
C PHE A 196 5.00 0.14 22.80
N ASP A 197 4.29 -0.47 23.74
CA ASP A 197 4.94 -1.16 24.84
C ASP A 197 5.41 -2.53 24.34
N THR A 198 6.67 -2.83 24.59
CA THR A 198 7.27 -4.12 24.26
C THR A 198 7.52 -4.93 25.51
N GLU A 199 8.01 -6.15 25.32
CA GLU A 199 8.14 -7.14 26.37
C GLU A 199 9.43 -7.93 26.18
N ASP A 200 9.95 -8.45 27.29
CA ASP A 200 11.21 -9.19 27.25
C ASP A 200 11.05 -10.45 26.40
N ARG A 201 12.09 -10.72 25.62
CA ARG A 201 12.28 -11.98 24.91
C ARG A 201 13.66 -12.49 25.21
N GLN A 202 13.72 -13.69 25.77
CA GLN A 202 15.00 -14.37 25.92
C GLN A 202 15.57 -14.70 24.55
N ALA A 203 16.89 -14.62 24.44
CA ALA A 203 17.61 -15.11 23.27
C ALA A 203 17.20 -16.55 22.97
N SER A 204 16.88 -16.82 21.70
CA SER A 204 16.51 -18.14 21.20
C SER A 204 17.35 -18.47 19.97
N THR A 205 17.25 -19.70 19.46
CA THR A 205 17.93 -20.05 18.19
C THR A 205 17.43 -19.21 17.02
N ALA A 206 16.14 -18.90 16.98
CA ALA A 206 15.53 -18.09 15.92
C ALA A 206 15.81 -16.59 16.10
N CYS A 207 15.93 -16.12 17.34
CA CYS A 207 16.24 -14.73 17.65
C CYS A 207 17.34 -14.65 18.70
N PRO A 208 18.61 -14.80 18.30
CA PRO A 208 19.74 -14.90 19.24
C PRO A 208 20.02 -13.59 19.98
N GLY A 209 19.58 -12.44 19.47
CA GLY A 209 19.73 -11.15 20.15
C GLY A 209 18.81 -10.98 21.36
N GLY A 210 17.74 -11.78 21.46
CA GLY A 210 16.66 -11.53 22.43
C GLY A 210 16.02 -10.15 22.23
N TYR A 211 15.19 -9.71 23.17
CA TYR A 211 14.60 -8.36 23.17
C TYR A 211 14.45 -7.86 24.61
N THR A 212 14.80 -6.61 24.87
CA THR A 212 14.62 -5.98 26.19
C THR A 212 13.40 -5.08 26.16
N ALA A 213 12.47 -5.31 27.09
CA ALA A 213 11.22 -4.55 27.16
C ALA A 213 11.48 -3.05 27.36
N THR A 214 10.79 -2.23 26.57
CA THR A 214 10.75 -0.78 26.72
C THR A 214 9.32 -0.30 26.52
N THR A 215 8.90 0.67 27.32
CA THR A 215 7.58 1.31 27.19
C THR A 215 7.63 2.47 26.22
N GLY A 216 6.64 2.59 25.35
CA GLY A 216 6.52 3.73 24.44
C GLY A 216 7.55 3.78 23.31
N GLU A 217 8.00 2.63 22.80
CA GLU A 217 8.91 2.58 21.65
C GLU A 217 8.20 2.98 20.36
N THR A 218 8.86 3.77 19.53
CA THR A 218 8.38 4.11 18.19
C THR A 218 8.31 2.88 17.29
N ALA A 219 7.52 2.94 16.21
CA ALA A 219 7.49 1.89 15.19
C ALA A 219 8.90 1.56 14.65
N ALA A 220 9.74 2.57 14.45
CA ALA A 220 11.09 2.42 13.92
C ALA A 220 12.03 1.70 14.90
N GLU A 221 11.93 2.00 16.19
CA GLU A 221 12.69 1.31 17.25
C GLU A 221 12.29 -0.16 17.33
N VAL A 222 10.99 -0.46 17.34
CA VAL A 222 10.50 -1.85 17.34
C VAL A 222 10.98 -2.62 16.11
N ILE A 223 10.84 -2.07 14.90
CA ILE A 223 11.25 -2.73 13.67
C ILE A 223 12.76 -3.01 13.66
N SER A 224 13.58 -2.00 13.99
CA SER A 224 15.04 -2.12 13.95
C SER A 224 15.59 -3.07 15.02
N GLN A 225 15.00 -3.06 16.22
CA GLN A 225 15.39 -3.98 17.28
C GLN A 225 14.95 -5.40 16.95
N VAL A 226 13.71 -5.64 16.50
CA VAL A 226 13.28 -6.99 16.06
C VAL A 226 14.15 -7.51 14.91
N ALA A 227 14.46 -6.67 13.93
CA ALA A 227 15.36 -7.00 12.82
C ALA A 227 16.72 -7.49 13.33
N THR A 228 17.31 -6.77 14.29
CA THR A 228 18.60 -7.12 14.92
C THR A 228 18.47 -8.37 15.81
N SER A 229 17.39 -8.49 16.57
CA SER A 229 17.13 -9.62 17.46
C SER A 229 17.09 -10.96 16.73
N CYS A 230 16.53 -10.94 15.52
CA CYS A 230 16.22 -12.13 14.74
C CYS A 230 17.00 -12.24 13.43
N ASP A 231 18.02 -11.40 13.19
CA ASP A 231 18.81 -11.41 11.95
C ASP A 231 17.94 -11.39 10.67
N ILE A 232 16.97 -10.48 10.64
CA ILE A 232 16.07 -10.25 9.49
C ILE A 232 16.25 -8.82 8.98
N ASN A 233 16.23 -8.64 7.67
CA ASN A 233 16.34 -7.30 7.09
C ASN A 233 15.13 -6.42 7.48
N PRO A 234 15.35 -5.22 8.05
CA PRO A 234 14.25 -4.30 8.42
C PRO A 234 13.37 -3.90 7.23
N ARG A 235 13.90 -3.89 6.00
CA ARG A 235 13.15 -3.65 4.74
C ARG A 235 12.11 -4.75 4.50
N VAL A 236 12.43 -6.01 4.81
CA VAL A 236 11.48 -7.13 4.71
C VAL A 236 10.32 -6.93 5.68
N LEU A 237 10.60 -6.54 6.93
CA LEU A 237 9.57 -6.25 7.93
C LEU A 237 8.65 -5.10 7.49
N LEU A 238 9.22 -4.02 6.96
CA LEU A 238 8.46 -2.89 6.41
C LEU A 238 7.54 -3.32 5.25
N VAL A 239 8.02 -4.18 4.34
CA VAL A 239 7.20 -4.72 3.25
C VAL A 239 6.09 -5.62 3.77
N LEU A 240 6.34 -6.44 4.80
CA LEU A 240 5.29 -7.26 5.42
C LEU A 240 4.19 -6.38 6.03
N LEU A 241 4.54 -5.32 6.77
CA LEU A 241 3.56 -4.37 7.31
C LEU A 241 2.65 -3.78 6.22
N GLN A 242 3.21 -3.45 5.06
CA GLN A 242 2.45 -2.94 3.93
C GLN A 242 1.62 -4.02 3.24
N LYS A 243 2.19 -5.20 3.01
CA LYS A 243 1.52 -6.32 2.34
C LYS A 243 0.30 -6.79 3.13
N GLU A 244 0.46 -6.93 4.45
CA GLU A 244 -0.51 -7.61 5.30
C GLU A 244 -1.57 -6.64 5.83
N GLN A 245 -1.18 -5.44 6.24
CA GLN A 245 -2.11 -4.47 6.83
C GLN A 245 -2.08 -3.09 6.17
N GLY A 246 -1.30 -2.88 5.11
CA GLY A 246 -1.17 -1.58 4.45
C GLY A 246 -0.63 -0.47 5.36
N LEU A 247 0.04 -0.83 6.46
CA LEU A 247 0.32 0.08 7.58
C LEU A 247 1.21 1.26 7.19
N LEU A 248 2.11 1.10 6.20
CA LEU A 248 2.95 2.22 5.74
C LEU A 248 2.12 3.36 5.14
N THR A 249 0.93 3.06 4.62
CA THR A 249 0.06 4.02 3.92
C THR A 249 -1.33 4.19 4.54
N ALA A 250 -1.64 3.42 5.59
CA ALA A 250 -2.91 3.49 6.30
C ALA A 250 -3.10 4.87 6.96
N SER A 251 -4.29 5.47 6.79
CA SER A 251 -4.61 6.80 7.29
C SER A 251 -6.12 7.01 7.37
N GLY A 252 -6.58 7.79 8.35
CA GLY A 252 -7.97 8.21 8.50
C GLY A 252 -8.91 7.01 8.59
N LEU A 253 -9.92 6.95 7.73
CA LEU A 253 -10.92 5.88 7.72
C LEU A 253 -10.35 4.47 7.52
N THR A 254 -9.14 4.34 6.98
CA THR A 254 -8.50 3.04 6.76
C THR A 254 -7.45 2.74 7.81
N LEU A 255 -7.29 3.54 8.87
CA LEU A 255 -6.39 3.27 9.99
C LEU A 255 -7.20 3.02 11.26
N ASN A 256 -6.95 1.90 11.92
CA ASN A 256 -7.58 1.51 13.17
C ASN A 256 -6.66 0.54 13.94
N GLU A 257 -6.96 0.34 15.21
CA GLU A 257 -6.12 -0.46 16.12
C GLU A 257 -5.93 -1.92 15.65
N SER A 258 -6.96 -2.53 15.03
CA SER A 258 -6.86 -3.92 14.56
C SER A 258 -5.75 -4.15 13.54
N ARG A 259 -5.33 -3.12 12.80
CA ARG A 259 -4.18 -3.21 11.89
C ARG A 259 -2.87 -3.39 12.65
N TYR A 260 -2.69 -2.74 13.79
CA TYR A 260 -1.52 -2.98 14.64
C TYR A 260 -1.58 -4.34 15.33
N GLN A 261 -2.78 -4.78 15.72
CA GLN A 261 -2.97 -6.10 16.31
C GLN A 261 -2.61 -7.24 15.34
N ALA A 262 -2.88 -7.07 14.05
CA ALA A 262 -2.61 -8.05 12.99
C ALA A 262 -1.48 -7.63 12.04
N ALA A 263 -0.55 -6.79 12.49
CA ALA A 263 0.40 -6.01 11.66
C ALA A 263 1.12 -6.81 10.55
N THR A 264 1.40 -8.09 10.79
CA THR A 264 2.09 -8.97 9.84
C THR A 264 1.27 -10.20 9.46
N GLY A 265 0.04 -10.34 9.95
CA GLY A 265 -0.80 -11.53 9.75
C GLY A 265 -0.30 -12.80 10.46
N TYR A 266 0.76 -12.71 11.27
CA TYR A 266 1.31 -13.88 11.95
C TYR A 266 0.31 -14.43 12.97
N ALA A 267 -0.03 -15.71 12.87
CA ALA A 267 -1.03 -16.38 13.72
C ALA A 267 -2.40 -15.65 13.77
N CYS A 268 -2.79 -15.02 12.65
CA CYS A 268 -4.09 -14.37 12.47
C CYS A 268 -4.90 -15.05 11.36
N PRO A 269 -5.72 -16.08 11.67
CA PRO A 269 -6.52 -16.76 10.67
C PRO A 269 -7.60 -15.82 10.07
N ASP A 270 -7.90 -15.96 8.78
CA ASP A 270 -8.88 -15.10 8.14
C ASP A 270 -10.28 -15.24 8.74
N GLY A 271 -10.94 -14.09 8.91
CA GLY A 271 -12.29 -14.02 9.46
C GLY A 271 -12.39 -14.44 10.93
N GLN A 272 -11.26 -14.63 11.62
CA GLN A 272 -11.17 -14.88 13.05
C GLN A 272 -10.37 -13.77 13.73
N GLU A 273 -10.45 -13.72 15.05
CA GLU A 273 -9.53 -12.89 15.85
C GLU A 273 -8.12 -13.50 15.78
N CYS A 274 -7.10 -12.64 15.78
CA CYS A 274 -5.72 -13.08 15.95
C CYS A 274 -5.57 -13.83 17.27
N ASP A 275 -4.68 -14.82 17.29
CA ASP A 275 -4.30 -15.45 18.55
C ASP A 275 -3.79 -14.37 19.52
N PRO A 276 -4.40 -14.22 20.71
CA PRO A 276 -4.03 -13.18 21.68
C PRO A 276 -2.57 -13.23 22.12
N GLU A 277 -1.90 -14.38 22.00
CA GLU A 277 -0.47 -14.51 22.27
C GLU A 277 0.40 -13.69 21.29
N TYR A 278 -0.09 -13.51 20.06
CA TYR A 278 0.64 -12.86 18.96
C TYR A 278 0.03 -11.52 18.53
N ALA A 279 -1.14 -11.16 19.04
CA ALA A 279 -1.80 -9.91 18.71
C ALA A 279 -1.03 -8.69 19.27
N GLY A 280 -0.74 -7.72 18.41
CA GLY A 280 -0.07 -6.46 18.76
C GLY A 280 1.19 -6.23 17.92
N PHE A 281 1.53 -4.96 17.68
CA PHE A 281 2.57 -4.59 16.70
C PHE A 281 3.92 -5.28 16.95
N PHE A 282 4.40 -5.24 18.20
CA PHE A 282 5.64 -5.92 18.60
C PHE A 282 5.56 -7.44 18.43
N ARG A 283 4.51 -8.06 18.98
CA ARG A 283 4.33 -9.53 18.94
C ARG A 283 4.22 -10.05 17.51
N GLN A 284 3.53 -9.32 16.64
CA GLN A 284 3.42 -9.60 15.22
C GLN A 284 4.78 -9.57 14.53
N LEU A 285 5.55 -8.48 14.68
CA LEU A 285 6.87 -8.35 14.07
C LEU A 285 7.85 -9.40 14.59
N TYR A 286 7.94 -9.58 15.91
CA TYR A 286 8.84 -10.57 16.52
C TYR A 286 8.44 -12.00 16.12
N GLY A 287 7.14 -12.31 16.10
CA GLY A 287 6.61 -13.61 15.69
C GLY A 287 6.93 -13.92 14.23
N ALA A 288 6.66 -12.99 13.32
CA ALA A 288 6.99 -13.14 11.90
C ALA A 288 8.49 -13.32 11.68
N ALA A 289 9.33 -12.47 12.29
CA ALA A 289 10.79 -12.56 12.16
C ALA A 289 11.34 -13.90 12.67
N SER A 290 10.91 -14.32 13.87
CA SER A 290 11.26 -15.63 14.44
C SER A 290 10.77 -16.79 13.55
N GLN A 291 9.61 -16.64 12.91
CA GLN A 291 9.07 -17.67 12.02
C GLN A 291 9.90 -17.81 10.74
N PHE A 292 10.35 -16.71 10.13
CA PHE A 292 11.25 -16.75 8.97
C PHE A 292 12.59 -17.39 9.29
N GLN A 293 13.12 -17.16 10.49
CA GLN A 293 14.32 -17.88 10.96
C GLN A 293 14.04 -19.36 11.19
N THR A 294 12.87 -19.71 11.72
CA THR A 294 12.49 -21.12 11.88
C THR A 294 12.42 -21.85 10.53
N TYR A 295 11.87 -21.22 9.49
CA TYR A 295 11.88 -21.78 8.13
C TYR A 295 13.31 -22.03 7.61
N ARG A 296 14.24 -21.11 7.89
CA ARG A 296 15.65 -21.23 7.48
C ARG A 296 16.41 -22.30 8.27
N LEU A 297 16.15 -22.41 9.58
CA LEU A 297 16.90 -23.26 10.50
C LEU A 297 16.41 -24.72 10.50
N ASP A 298 15.13 -24.96 10.20
CA ASP A 298 14.53 -26.29 10.08
C ASP A 298 13.66 -26.40 8.82
N PRO A 299 14.24 -26.28 7.61
CA PRO A 299 13.45 -26.24 6.38
C PRO A 299 12.66 -27.53 6.13
N ALA A 300 13.20 -28.69 6.55
CA ALA A 300 12.56 -29.98 6.38
C ALA A 300 11.27 -30.16 7.21
N GLY A 301 11.03 -29.28 8.19
CA GLY A 301 9.79 -29.25 8.98
C GLY A 301 8.59 -28.64 8.25
N PHE A 302 8.78 -28.07 7.06
CA PHE A 302 7.77 -27.28 6.34
C PHE A 302 7.47 -27.82 4.94
N GLN A 303 6.37 -27.32 4.34
CA GLN A 303 5.88 -27.79 3.04
C GLN A 303 6.81 -27.39 1.89
N VAL A 304 7.34 -26.17 1.93
CA VAL A 304 8.15 -25.61 0.85
C VAL A 304 9.60 -25.59 1.28
N VAL A 305 10.45 -26.30 0.53
CA VAL A 305 11.88 -26.46 0.81
C VAL A 305 12.66 -25.98 -0.41
N ALA A 306 13.68 -25.14 -0.19
CA ALA A 306 14.52 -24.66 -1.28
C ALA A 306 15.14 -25.82 -2.07
N GLY A 307 15.22 -25.66 -3.39
CA GLY A 307 15.72 -26.66 -4.35
C GLY A 307 14.82 -27.89 -4.53
N THR A 308 13.66 -27.95 -3.85
CA THR A 308 12.71 -29.07 -3.98
C THR A 308 11.45 -28.59 -4.70
N THR A 309 11.06 -29.30 -5.75
CA THR A 309 9.80 -29.03 -6.45
C THR A 309 8.60 -29.38 -5.57
N THR A 310 7.75 -28.41 -5.31
CA THR A 310 6.53 -28.55 -4.49
C THR A 310 5.31 -28.05 -5.27
N GLN A 311 4.20 -28.78 -5.19
CA GLN A 311 2.90 -28.34 -5.70
C GLN A 311 2.24 -27.36 -4.73
N LEU A 312 1.90 -26.16 -5.21
CA LEU A 312 1.20 -25.13 -4.45
C LEU A 312 -0.07 -24.68 -5.17
N ALA A 313 -1.13 -24.41 -4.41
CA ALA A 313 -2.39 -23.91 -4.94
C ALA A 313 -2.26 -22.45 -5.41
N TYR A 314 -3.09 -22.04 -6.38
CA TYR A 314 -3.21 -20.61 -6.73
C TYR A 314 -4.13 -19.84 -5.77
N SER A 315 -5.03 -20.55 -5.08
CA SER A 315 -6.02 -20.00 -4.18
C SER A 315 -6.51 -21.09 -3.21
N PRO A 316 -7.04 -20.74 -2.03
CA PRO A 316 -7.71 -21.73 -1.18
C PRO A 316 -8.93 -22.36 -1.83
N ASN A 317 -9.51 -21.71 -2.85
CA ASN A 317 -10.51 -22.34 -3.69
C ASN A 317 -9.86 -23.43 -4.56
N ALA A 318 -10.09 -24.69 -4.23
CA ALA A 318 -9.53 -25.84 -4.94
C ALA A 318 -9.87 -25.86 -6.45
N LEU A 319 -10.94 -25.19 -6.88
CA LEU A 319 -11.29 -25.08 -8.32
C LEU A 319 -10.27 -24.25 -9.12
N CYS A 320 -9.48 -23.41 -8.44
CA CYS A 320 -8.44 -22.62 -9.07
C CYS A 320 -7.20 -23.43 -9.47
N GLY A 321 -7.07 -24.66 -8.98
CA GLY A 321 -5.95 -25.53 -9.29
C GLY A 321 -4.66 -25.17 -8.56
N SER A 322 -3.55 -25.69 -9.08
CA SER A 322 -2.21 -25.60 -8.50
C SER A 322 -1.13 -25.57 -9.59
N GLY A 323 0.08 -25.17 -9.22
CA GLY A 323 1.27 -25.19 -10.05
C GLY A 323 2.49 -25.68 -9.28
N GLU A 324 3.52 -26.09 -10.02
CA GLU A 324 4.79 -26.53 -9.46
C GLU A 324 5.69 -25.32 -9.24
N LEU A 325 6.49 -25.40 -8.17
CA LEU A 325 7.45 -24.37 -7.79
C LEU A 325 8.71 -25.06 -7.25
N THR A 326 9.88 -24.65 -7.72
CA THR A 326 11.17 -25.02 -7.15
C THR A 326 11.87 -23.77 -6.62
N PRO A 327 11.69 -23.39 -5.34
CA PRO A 327 12.30 -22.18 -4.81
C PRO A 327 13.83 -22.25 -4.87
N ALA A 328 14.48 -21.22 -5.40
CA ALA A 328 15.92 -21.18 -5.59
C ALA A 328 16.70 -21.12 -4.26
N ASN A 329 16.12 -20.49 -3.23
CA ASN A 329 16.80 -20.22 -1.96
C ASN A 329 15.85 -20.28 -0.74
N GLN A 330 16.42 -20.12 0.47
CA GLN A 330 15.68 -20.29 1.73
C GLN A 330 14.68 -19.14 1.97
N ALA A 331 15.03 -17.92 1.63
CA ALA A 331 14.15 -16.75 1.77
C ALA A 331 12.89 -16.90 0.91
N THR A 332 13.04 -17.30 -0.35
CA THR A 332 11.92 -17.56 -1.24
C THR A 332 11.06 -18.71 -0.72
N ALA A 333 11.66 -19.83 -0.28
CA ALA A 333 10.92 -20.92 0.36
C ALA A 333 10.16 -20.45 1.62
N GLY A 334 10.79 -19.63 2.46
CA GLY A 334 10.20 -19.04 3.65
C GLY A 334 8.98 -18.16 3.35
N LEU A 335 9.04 -17.34 2.29
CA LEU A 335 7.90 -16.53 1.85
C LEU A 335 6.70 -17.37 1.40
N TYR A 336 6.94 -18.52 0.75
CA TYR A 336 5.87 -19.46 0.43
C TYR A 336 5.37 -20.25 1.64
N ASN A 337 6.22 -20.57 2.62
CA ASN A 337 5.74 -21.15 3.88
C ASN A 337 4.90 -20.15 4.69
N TYR A 338 5.20 -18.85 4.59
CA TYR A 338 4.44 -17.78 5.24
C TYR A 338 3.11 -17.50 4.53
N THR A 339 3.11 -17.44 3.19
CA THR A 339 1.92 -17.27 2.35
C THR A 339 1.86 -18.34 1.25
N PRO A 340 1.19 -19.49 1.50
CA PRO A 340 1.33 -20.71 0.70
C PRO A 340 0.47 -20.73 -0.57
N TYR A 341 0.60 -19.70 -1.40
CA TYR A 341 -0.08 -19.60 -2.69
C TYR A 341 0.81 -19.06 -3.80
N LEU A 342 0.68 -19.64 -4.98
CA LEU A 342 1.23 -19.10 -6.22
C LEU A 342 0.33 -17.98 -6.73
N ALA A 343 0.95 -16.95 -7.31
CA ALA A 343 0.24 -16.04 -8.18
C ALA A 343 -0.07 -16.78 -9.49
N ASN A 344 -1.33 -16.73 -9.94
CA ASN A 344 -1.68 -17.23 -11.26
C ASN A 344 -1.32 -16.21 -12.35
N THR A 345 -1.42 -16.61 -13.62
CA THR A 345 -1.04 -15.76 -14.76
C THR A 345 -1.86 -14.47 -14.84
N ALA A 346 -3.08 -14.44 -14.30
CA ALA A 346 -3.94 -13.26 -14.30
C ALA A 346 -3.40 -12.11 -13.43
N ALA A 347 -2.49 -12.39 -12.48
CA ALA A 347 -1.96 -11.37 -11.56
C ALA A 347 -1.34 -10.16 -12.28
N ALA A 348 -0.69 -10.39 -13.43
CA ALA A 348 -0.10 -9.32 -14.25
C ALA A 348 -1.14 -8.40 -14.89
N ASP A 349 -2.35 -8.91 -15.13
CA ASP A 349 -3.44 -8.21 -15.83
C ASP A 349 -4.51 -7.66 -14.88
N GLY A 350 -4.18 -7.52 -13.60
CA GLY A 350 -5.10 -7.01 -12.57
C GLY A 350 -5.87 -8.11 -11.80
N GLY A 351 -5.60 -9.37 -12.10
CA GLY A 351 -6.10 -10.53 -11.38
C GLY A 351 -7.52 -10.98 -11.75
N ASP A 352 -7.91 -12.08 -11.13
CA ASP A 352 -9.20 -12.76 -11.24
C ASP A 352 -9.58 -13.41 -9.88
N ASP A 353 -10.68 -14.16 -9.85
CA ASP A 353 -11.18 -14.85 -8.64
C ASP A 353 -10.20 -15.90 -8.07
N CYS A 354 -9.17 -16.28 -8.83
CA CYS A 354 -8.17 -17.27 -8.48
C CYS A 354 -6.81 -16.65 -8.13
N THR A 355 -6.69 -15.32 -8.18
CA THR A 355 -5.43 -14.64 -7.93
C THR A 355 -5.15 -14.50 -6.44
N SER A 356 -4.07 -15.14 -5.98
CA SER A 356 -3.48 -14.84 -4.67
C SER A 356 -2.37 -13.81 -4.81
N TRP A 357 -2.51 -12.70 -4.08
CA TRP A 357 -1.63 -11.54 -4.21
C TRP A 357 -0.42 -11.56 -3.27
N GLY A 358 -0.30 -12.52 -2.35
CA GLY A 358 0.69 -12.48 -1.26
C GLY A 358 2.12 -12.23 -1.73
N ASN A 359 2.77 -13.26 -2.29
CA ASN A 359 4.17 -13.16 -2.73
C ASN A 359 4.36 -12.21 -3.92
N TRP A 360 3.35 -12.06 -4.78
CA TRP A 360 3.33 -11.06 -5.84
C TRP A 360 3.44 -9.63 -5.29
N ASN A 361 2.64 -9.30 -4.27
CA ASN A 361 2.67 -8.00 -3.61
C ASN A 361 3.97 -7.79 -2.85
N PHE A 362 4.48 -8.83 -2.16
CA PHE A 362 5.75 -8.73 -1.46
C PHE A 362 6.86 -8.26 -2.39
N TYR A 363 7.06 -8.96 -3.52
CA TYR A 363 8.06 -8.60 -4.51
C TYR A 363 7.86 -7.17 -5.03
N GLY A 364 6.64 -6.87 -5.49
CA GLY A 364 6.34 -5.59 -6.11
C GLY A 364 6.52 -4.39 -5.19
N TYR A 365 6.17 -4.55 -3.91
CA TYR A 365 6.42 -3.50 -2.91
C TYR A 365 7.90 -3.39 -2.56
N TYR A 366 8.61 -4.51 -2.37
CA TYR A 366 10.04 -4.47 -2.11
C TYR A 366 10.79 -3.74 -3.22
N ARG A 367 10.49 -4.08 -4.49
CA ARG A 367 11.16 -3.48 -5.64
C ARG A 367 10.90 -1.98 -5.75
N THR A 368 9.65 -1.54 -5.55
CA THR A 368 9.32 -0.11 -5.54
C THR A 368 10.03 0.66 -4.44
N LEU A 369 10.10 0.08 -3.23
CA LEU A 369 10.56 0.81 -2.05
C LEU A 369 12.09 0.77 -1.88
N PHE A 370 12.73 -0.31 -2.32
CA PHE A 370 14.13 -0.61 -1.98
C PHE A 370 14.99 -1.07 -3.16
N GLY A 371 14.41 -1.20 -4.36
CA GLY A 371 15.13 -1.66 -5.55
C GLY A 371 15.18 -3.18 -5.69
N ASP A 372 16.10 -3.66 -6.52
CA ASP A 372 16.16 -5.08 -6.91
C ASP A 372 16.40 -6.01 -5.70
N PRO A 373 15.48 -6.95 -5.38
CA PRO A 373 15.67 -7.90 -4.30
C PRO A 373 16.59 -9.08 -4.67
N THR A 374 16.99 -9.22 -5.94
CA THR A 374 17.83 -10.32 -6.43
C THR A 374 19.15 -9.82 -7.06
N PRO A 375 19.97 -9.02 -6.35
CA PRO A 375 21.21 -8.47 -6.89
C PRO A 375 22.29 -9.53 -7.17
N SER A 376 22.21 -10.72 -6.57
CA SER A 376 23.09 -11.82 -6.93
C SER A 376 22.71 -12.35 -8.31
N THR A 377 23.67 -12.37 -9.22
CA THR A 377 23.50 -13.12 -10.46
C THR A 377 23.40 -14.59 -10.07
N ALA A 378 22.32 -15.27 -10.48
CA ALA A 378 22.21 -16.72 -10.38
C ALA A 378 23.43 -17.33 -11.11
N ASP A 379 24.41 -17.81 -10.33
CA ASP A 379 25.61 -18.49 -10.82
C ASP A 379 25.30 -19.89 -11.36
#